data_AF-A0A0F9NYB8-F1
#
_entry.id   AF-A0A0F9NYB8-F1
#
_cell.length_a   1.000
_cell.length_b   1.000
_cell.length_c   1.000
_cell.angle_alpha   90.00
_cell.angle_beta   90.00
_cell.angle_gamma   90.00
#
_symmetry.space_group_name_H-M   'P 1'
#
loop_
_entity.id
_entity.type
_entity.pdbx_description
1 polymer ?
#
loop_
_entity_poly.entity_id
_entity_poly.type
_entity_poly.pdbx_seq_one_letter_code
_entity_poly.pdbx_strand_id
1 'polypeptide(L)' 'MSLVTISWIITAGSILGAIFNARGNVKGFYIWIVANVGWITYNIYIEEYALAALFGVYTFICIYGIWKWKKDKG' A
#
# COMPACT_ATOMS: atom_id res chain seq x y z
N MET A 1 16.16 -1.75 14.48
CA MET A 1 16.22 -1.23 13.10
C MET A 1 16.03 0.27 13.13
N SER A 2 16.69 1.04 12.27
CA SER A 2 16.44 2.48 12.18
C SER A 2 15.15 2.75 11.38
N LEU A 3 14.55 3.93 11.57
CA LEU A 3 13.40 4.38 10.77
C LEU A 3 13.71 4.37 9.28
N VAL A 4 14.93 4.75 8.90
CA VAL A 4 15.39 4.72 7.51
C VAL A 4 15.37 3.30 6.95
N THR A 5 15.83 2.31 7.71
CA THR A 5 15.76 0.90 7.25
C THR A 5 14.31 0.45 7.07
N ILE A 6 13.42 0.82 8.00
CA ILE A 6 12.00 0.47 7.92
C ILE A 6 11.34 1.10 6.69
N SER A 7 11.57 2.39 6.42
CA SER A 7 10.98 3.08 5.27
C SER A 7 11.45 2.49 3.94
N TRP A 8 12.71 2.07 3.81
CA TRP A 8 13.21 1.38 2.61
C TRP A 8 12.58 -0.01 2.41
N ILE A 9 12.31 -0.76 3.48
CA ILE A 9 11.60 -2.06 3.39
C ILE A 9 10.17 -1.85 2.89
N ILE A 10 9.45 -0.88 3.47
CA ILE A 10 8.09 -0.53 3.04
C ILE A 10 8.12 -0.05 1.59
N THR A 11 9.09 0.79 1.21
CA THR A 11 9.31 1.28 -0.16
C THR A 11 9.50 0.13 -1.15
N ALA A 12 10.34 -0.85 -0.83
CA ALA A 12 10.54 -2.03 -1.67
C ALA A 12 9.22 -2.80 -1.86
N GLY A 13 8.43 -2.95 -0.79
CA GLY A 13 7.08 -3.52 -0.85
C GLY A 13 6.13 -2.72 -1.75
N SER A 14 6.10 -1.39 -1.62
CA SER A 14 5.31 -0.50 -2.49
C SER A 14 5.68 -0.64 -3.97
N ILE A 15 6.98 -0.72 -4.28
CA ILE A 15 7.46 -0.92 -5.65
C ILE A 15 6.99 -2.27 -6.20
N LEU A 16 7.09 -3.35 -5.42
CA LEU A 16 6.57 -4.65 -5.82
C LEU A 16 5.06 -4.58 -6.08
N GLY A 17 4.28 -3.95 -5.20
CA GLY A 17 2.85 -3.73 -5.39
C GLY A 17 2.54 -2.98 -6.68
N ALA A 18 3.30 -1.92 -6.97
CA ALA A 18 3.18 -1.13 -8.20
C ALA A 18 3.49 -1.97 -9.46
N ILE A 19 4.54 -2.80 -9.44
CA ILE A 19 4.88 -3.70 -10.55
C ILE A 19 3.74 -4.69 -10.83
N PHE A 20 3.16 -5.30 -9.79
CA PHE A 20 2.04 -6.22 -9.97
C PHE A 20 0.78 -5.52 -10.48
N ASN A 21 0.47 -4.31 -10.00
CA ASN A 21 -0.64 -3.52 -10.51
C ASN A 21 -0.44 -3.13 -11.98
N ALA A 22 0.77 -2.70 -12.36
CA ALA A 22 1.11 -2.36 -13.75
C ALA A 22 0.98 -3.55 -14.71
N ARG A 23 1.19 -4.78 -14.21
CA ARG A 23 0.97 -6.04 -14.94
C ARG A 23 -0.49 -6.48 -14.99
N GLY A 24 -1.42 -5.67 -14.47
CA GLY A 24 -2.83 -6.04 -14.38
C GLY A 24 -3.03 -7.30 -13.51
N ASN A 25 -2.40 -7.36 -12.34
CA ASN A 25 -2.54 -8.48 -11.43
C ASN A 25 -3.09 -8.01 -10.08
N VAL A 26 -4.22 -8.59 -9.66
CA VAL A 26 -4.89 -8.28 -8.38
C VAL A 26 -3.99 -8.45 -7.15
N LYS A 27 -2.94 -9.28 -7.25
CA LYS A 27 -1.91 -9.43 -6.21
C LYS A 27 -1.26 -8.10 -5.83
N GLY A 28 -1.17 -7.14 -6.76
CA GLY A 28 -0.59 -5.82 -6.51
C GLY A 28 -1.39 -5.02 -5.47
N PHE A 29 -2.72 -5.11 -5.48
CA PHE A 29 -3.56 -4.46 -4.46
C PHE A 29 -3.34 -5.05 -3.07
N TYR A 30 -3.17 -6.38 -2.95
CA TYR A 30 -2.89 -7.00 -1.64
C TYR A 30 -1.52 -6.57 -1.10
N ILE A 31 -0.50 -6.49 -1.96
CA ILE A 31 0.83 -5.99 -1.58
C ILE A 31 0.74 -4.51 -1.14
N TRP A 32 -0.02 -3.70 -1.88
CA TRP A 32 -0.25 -2.31 -1.53
C TRP A 32 -0.95 -2.12 -0.18
N ILE A 33 -1.92 -2.98 0.18
CA ILE A 33 -2.55 -2.91 1.51
C ILE A 33 -1.51 -3.09 2.62
N VAL A 34 -0.62 -4.08 2.50
CA VAL A 34 0.45 -4.31 3.48
C VAL A 34 1.40 -3.10 3.53
N ALA A 35 1.79 -2.57 2.38
CA ALA A 35 2.67 -1.40 2.31
C ALA A 35 2.01 -0.14 2.88
N ASN A 36 0.73 0.09 2.62
CA ASN A 36 -0.03 1.23 3.16
C ASN A 36 -0.12 1.17 4.68
N VAL A 37 -0.41 0.01 5.26
CA VAL A 37 -0.41 -0.16 6.74
C VAL A 37 0.97 0.15 7.33
N GLY A 38 2.04 -0.29 6.66
CA GLY A 38 3.41 0.08 7.00
C GLY A 38 3.62 1.60 6.97
N TRP A 39 3.23 2.26 5.88
CA TRP A 39 3.35 3.72 5.75
C TRP A 39 2.48 4.48 6.76
N ILE A 40 1.26 4.02 7.06
CA ILE A 40 0.40 4.64 8.10
C ILE A 40 1.12 4.61 9.44
N THR A 41 1.65 3.45 9.82
CA THR A 41 2.35 3.27 11.10
C THR A 41 3.61 4.12 11.17
N TYR A 42 4.40 4.13 10.08
CA TYR A 42 5.61 4.95 9.95
C TYR A 42 5.29 6.46 10.07
N ASN A 43 4.28 6.93 9.35
CA ASN A 43 3.91 8.34 9.32
C ASN A 43 3.31 8.81 10.65
N ILE A 44 2.52 7.99 11.34
CA ILE A 44 2.07 8.30 12.72
C ILE A 44 3.26 8.45 13.65
N TYR A 45 4.28 7.58 13.54
CA TYR A 45 5.47 7.64 14.39
C TYR A 45 6.29 8.92 14.21
N ILE A 46 6.36 9.45 12.99
CA ILE A 46 7.06 10.71 12.69
C ILE A 46 6.13 11.94 12.69
N GLU A 47 4.90 11.79 13.19
CA GLU A 47 3.89 12.85 13.29
C GLU A 47 3.43 13.46 11.95
N GLU A 48 3.63 12.75 10.84
CA GLU A 48 3.18 13.13 9.48
C GLU A 48 1.74 12.65 9.22
N TYR A 49 0.79 13.23 9.95
CA TYR A 49 -0.61 12.78 9.93
C TYR A 49 -1.30 12.91 8.57
N ALA A 50 -0.91 13.89 7.75
CA ALA A 50 -1.47 14.06 6.40
C ALA A 50 -1.14 12.86 5.50
N LEU A 51 0.11 12.38 5.55
CA LEU A 51 0.53 11.18 4.81
C LEU A 51 -0.11 9.92 5.40
N ALA A 52 -0.23 9.82 6.72
CA ALA A 52 -0.95 8.72 7.35
C ALA A 52 -2.40 8.62 6.87
N ALA A 53 -3.11 9.75 6.81
CA ALA A 53 -4.48 9.82 6.28
C ALA A 53 -4.55 9.42 4.80
N LEU A 54 -3.61 9.91 3.97
CA LEU A 54 -3.51 9.57 2.55
C LEU A 54 -3.39 8.05 2.33
N PHE A 55 -2.46 7.41 3.05
CA PHE A 55 -2.29 5.96 2.96
C PHE A 55 -3.48 5.17 3.51
N GLY A 56 -4.20 5.74 4.49
CA GLY A 56 -5.51 5.24 4.92
C GLY A 56 -6.52 5.18 3.76
N VAL A 57 -6.71 6.30 3.05
CA VAL A 57 -7.59 6.35 1.87
C VAL A 57 -7.12 5.38 0.78
N TYR A 58 -5.82 5.31 0.51
CA TYR A 58 -5.27 4.40 -0.50
C TYR A 58 -5.50 2.93 -0.13
N THR A 59 -5.57 2.59 1.16
CA THR A 59 -5.94 1.25 1.62
C THR A 59 -7.37 0.90 1.21
N PHE A 60 -8.33 1.82 1.41
CA PHE A 60 -9.71 1.61 0.96
C PHE A 60 -9.81 1.52 -0.56
N ILE A 61 -9.05 2.34 -1.30
CA ILE A 61 -8.99 2.25 -2.77
C ILE A 61 -8.46 0.88 -3.21
N CYS A 62 -7.46 0.31 -2.54
CA CYS A 62 -6.97 -1.04 -2.85
C CYS A 62 -8.04 -2.11 -2.60
N ILE A 63 -8.79 -2.02 -1.50
CA ILE A 63 -9.92 -2.92 -1.21
C ILE A 63 -10.97 -2.83 -2.33
N TYR A 64 -11.34 -1.61 -2.73
CA TYR A 64 -12.24 -1.39 -3.85
C TYR A 64 -11.70 -1.95 -5.17
N GLY A 65 -10.40 -1.75 -5.44
CA GLY A 65 -9.71 -2.29 -6.61
C GLY A 65 -9.78 -3.82 -6.67
N ILE A 66 -9.60 -4.51 -5.53
CA ILE A 66 -9.75 -5.97 -5.43
C ILE A 66 -11.19 -6.39 -5.74
N TRP A 67 -12.17 -5.71 -5.14
CA TRP A 67 -13.59 -6.02 -5.35
C TRP A 67 -13.98 -5.85 -6.82
N LYS A 68 -13.62 -4.72 -7.44
CA LYS A 68 -13.87 -4.46 -8.86
C LYS A 68 -13.19 -5.49 -9.76
N TRP A 69 -11.93 -5.81 -9.48
CA TRP A 69 -11.18 -6.81 -10.25
C TRP A 69 -11.82 -8.20 -10.22
N LYS A 70 -12.34 -8.61 -9.05
CA LYS A 70 -13.06 -9.88 -8.90
C LYS A 70 -14.39 -9.88 -9.65
N LYS A 71 -15.06 -8.73 -9.77
CA LYS A 71 -16.30 -8.58 -10.53
C LYS A 71 -16.07 -8.63 -12.04
N ASP A 72 -14.99 -8.02 -12.52
CA ASP A 72 -14.71 -7.91 -13.97
C ASP A 72 -14.11 -9.20 -14.57
N LYS A 73 -13.53 -10.08 -13.75
CA LYS A 73 -13.00 -11.41 -14.16
C LYS A 73 -13.82 -12.59 -13.66
N GLY A 74 -14.92 -12.32 -12.95
CA GLY A 74 -15.85 -13.32 -12.40
C GLY A 74 -17.05 -13.57 -13.30
#